data_AF-K2BJ76-F1
#
_entry.id   AF-K2BJ76-F1
#
_cell.length_a   1.000
_cell.length_b   1.000
_cell.length_c   1.000
_cell.angle_alpha   90.00
_cell.angle_beta   90.00
_cell.angle_gamma   90.00
#
_symmetry.space_group_name_H-M   'P 1'
#
loop_
_entity.id
_entity.type
_entity.pdbx_description
1 polymer ?
#
loop_
_entity_poly.entity_id
_entity_poly.type
_entity_poly.pdbx_seq_one_letter_code
_entity_poly.pdbx_strand_id
1 'polypeptide(L)'
;MNKFKTSAISILREADKPLHYREITRLALDNGILETTGATPEASMNAQIVMDIKHNGRLSHFIKTAPSTYSLNPDKPQTIKEPEEDQEQEEKLAVDSGYIGKAGEYLVCSELLFRGFNASIMSVDTGVDIVATKESRLYGVQVKTARLNKFNTYVFDVRKVSFERHSSGSTFYIFVLYSEKKTNFLILPYFEVEKKVHDKAILEVGHGLRYRINIKIRNNSVYLGTLDHEMNYFLNNWTVLK
;
A
#
# COMPACT_ATOMS: atom_id res chain seq x y z
N MET A 1 -3.87 -19.98 3.54
CA MET A 1 -5.22 -19.39 3.33
C MET A 1 -5.29 -18.80 1.91
N ASN A 2 -6.35 -19.06 1.12
CA ASN A 2 -6.45 -18.60 -0.27
C ASN A 2 -6.52 -17.06 -0.38
N LYS A 3 -5.85 -16.47 -1.39
CA LYS A 3 -5.78 -15.02 -1.68
C LYS A 3 -7.17 -14.38 -1.72
N PHE A 4 -8.15 -14.98 -2.41
CA PHE A 4 -9.52 -14.48 -2.46
C PHE A 4 -10.17 -14.38 -1.07
N LYS A 5 -10.05 -15.43 -0.25
CA LYS A 5 -10.58 -15.44 1.12
C LYS A 5 -9.94 -14.37 1.98
N THR A 6 -8.61 -14.20 1.91
CA THR A 6 -7.92 -13.13 2.64
C THR A 6 -8.29 -11.73 2.16
N SER A 7 -8.47 -11.54 0.84
CA SER A 7 -8.91 -10.26 0.26
C SER A 7 -10.32 -9.92 0.70
N ALA A 8 -11.25 -10.89 0.70
CA ALA A 8 -12.61 -10.71 1.19
C ALA A 8 -12.66 -10.28 2.66
N ILE A 9 -11.84 -10.90 3.52
CA ILE A 9 -11.75 -10.53 4.93
C ILE A 9 -11.26 -9.08 5.07
N SER A 10 -10.25 -8.69 4.29
CA SER A 10 -9.70 -7.32 4.33
C SER A 10 -10.74 -6.29 3.91
N ILE A 11 -11.43 -6.53 2.79
CA ILE A 11 -12.45 -5.62 2.26
C ILE A 11 -13.64 -5.49 3.20
N LEU A 12 -14.16 -6.60 3.74
CA LEU A 12 -15.28 -6.56 4.67
C LEU A 12 -14.93 -5.88 6.00
N ARG A 13 -13.69 -6.04 6.47
CA ARG A 13 -13.20 -5.34 7.67
C ARG A 13 -13.08 -3.83 7.43
N GLU A 14 -12.57 -3.43 6.28
CA GLU A 14 -12.40 -2.01 5.95
C GLU A 14 -13.73 -1.31 5.67
N ALA A 15 -14.68 -2.02 5.05
CA ALA A 15 -15.99 -1.46 4.74
C ALA A 15 -16.91 -1.35 5.97
N ASP A 16 -16.66 -2.16 7.00
CA ASP A 16 -17.46 -2.26 8.24
C ASP A 16 -18.98 -2.39 8.01
N LYS A 17 -19.36 -3.01 6.89
CA LYS A 17 -20.75 -3.25 6.49
C LYS A 17 -20.87 -4.47 5.58
N PRO A 18 -22.06 -5.09 5.48
CA PRO A 18 -22.26 -6.18 4.55
C PRO A 18 -22.11 -5.72 3.09
N LEU A 19 -21.42 -6.52 2.28
CA LEU A 19 -21.18 -6.22 0.87
C LEU A 19 -21.56 -7.41 -0.01
N HIS A 20 -22.06 -7.11 -1.21
CA HIS A 20 -22.31 -8.11 -2.24
C HIS A 20 -20.97 -8.65 -2.77
N TYR A 21 -20.85 -9.94 -3.08
CA TYR A 21 -19.55 -10.52 -3.50
C TYR A 21 -18.92 -9.83 -4.70
N ARG A 22 -19.73 -9.33 -5.66
CA ARG A 22 -19.22 -8.54 -6.80
C ARG A 22 -18.56 -7.26 -6.33
N GLU A 23 -19.14 -6.60 -5.34
CA GLU A 23 -18.59 -5.40 -4.75
C GLU A 23 -17.33 -5.70 -3.92
N ILE A 24 -17.33 -6.81 -3.17
CA ILE A 24 -16.12 -7.29 -2.47
C ILE A 24 -15.00 -7.54 -3.48
N THR A 25 -15.31 -8.17 -4.62
CA THR A 25 -14.34 -8.47 -5.68
C THR A 25 -13.84 -7.20 -6.34
N ARG A 26 -14.75 -6.30 -6.73
CA ARG A 26 -14.44 -5.01 -7.34
C ARG A 26 -13.54 -4.19 -6.43
N LEU A 27 -13.94 -3.98 -5.17
CA LEU A 27 -13.11 -3.25 -4.20
C LEU A 27 -11.76 -3.94 -3.96
N ALA A 28 -11.71 -5.27 -3.95
CA ALA A 28 -10.45 -5.99 -3.82
C ALA A 28 -9.52 -5.77 -5.02
N LEU A 29 -10.06 -5.73 -6.24
CA LEU A 29 -9.33 -5.47 -7.48
C LEU A 29 -8.90 -4.01 -7.57
N ASP A 30 -9.83 -3.08 -7.36
CA ASP A 30 -9.61 -1.63 -7.39
C ASP A 30 -8.54 -1.24 -6.35
N ASN A 31 -8.68 -1.71 -5.11
CA ASN A 31 -7.68 -1.48 -4.06
C ASN A 31 -6.39 -2.29 -4.28
N GLY A 32 -6.24 -3.03 -5.38
CA GLY A 32 -5.06 -3.84 -5.70
C GLY A 32 -4.76 -4.94 -4.68
N ILE A 33 -5.69 -5.26 -3.77
CA ILE A 33 -5.55 -6.30 -2.74
C ILE A 33 -5.67 -7.69 -3.38
N LEU A 34 -6.55 -7.80 -4.38
CA LEU A 34 -6.73 -8.96 -5.22
C LEU A 34 -6.31 -8.60 -6.64
N GLU A 35 -5.71 -9.58 -7.32
CA GLU A 35 -5.41 -9.52 -8.75
C GLU A 35 -5.63 -10.91 -9.30
N THR A 36 -6.14 -10.99 -10.52
CA THR A 36 -6.49 -12.25 -11.19
C THR A 36 -6.16 -12.16 -12.67
N THR A 37 -5.74 -13.26 -13.26
CA THR A 37 -5.70 -13.46 -14.73
C THR A 37 -6.92 -14.23 -15.23
N GLY A 38 -7.71 -14.80 -14.32
CA GLY A 38 -8.92 -15.55 -14.64
C GLY A 38 -10.06 -14.64 -15.06
N ALA A 39 -10.87 -15.10 -16.01
CA ALA A 39 -11.94 -14.33 -16.64
C ALA A 39 -13.11 -13.97 -15.72
N THR A 40 -13.28 -14.66 -14.59
CA THR A 40 -14.44 -14.49 -13.69
C THR A 40 -14.04 -14.45 -12.21
N PRO A 41 -13.30 -13.42 -11.77
CA PRO A 41 -12.86 -13.32 -10.37
C PRO A 41 -14.01 -13.22 -9.37
N GLU A 42 -15.16 -12.67 -9.76
CA GLU A 42 -16.31 -12.54 -8.88
C GLU A 42 -16.89 -13.92 -8.57
N ALA A 43 -16.95 -14.82 -9.55
CA ALA A 43 -17.38 -16.20 -9.34
C ALA A 43 -16.42 -16.93 -8.39
N SER A 44 -15.10 -16.75 -8.56
CA SER A 44 -14.09 -17.31 -7.66
C SER A 44 -14.21 -16.73 -6.25
N MET A 45 -14.40 -15.43 -6.10
CA MET A 45 -14.62 -14.78 -4.80
C MET A 45 -15.84 -15.36 -4.09
N ASN A 46 -16.96 -15.43 -4.80
CA ASN A 46 -18.19 -15.98 -4.25
C ASN A 46 -18.02 -17.44 -3.82
N ALA A 47 -17.40 -18.26 -4.67
CA ALA A 47 -17.14 -19.66 -4.36
C ALA A 47 -16.30 -19.82 -3.10
N GLN A 48 -15.26 -19.01 -2.92
CA GLN A 48 -14.41 -19.09 -1.72
C GLN A 48 -15.17 -18.71 -0.44
N ILE A 49 -16.02 -17.69 -0.49
CA ILE A 49 -16.84 -17.28 0.66
C ILE A 49 -17.89 -18.35 0.98
N VAL A 50 -18.62 -18.83 -0.03
CA VAL A 50 -19.66 -19.86 0.14
C VAL A 50 -19.07 -21.17 0.67
N MET A 51 -17.93 -21.60 0.14
CA MET A 51 -17.26 -22.82 0.60
C MET A 51 -16.76 -22.67 2.04
N ASP A 52 -16.25 -21.49 2.42
CA ASP A 52 -15.85 -21.25 3.81
C ASP A 52 -17.05 -21.37 4.77
N ILE A 53 -18.18 -20.76 4.41
CA ILE A 53 -19.41 -20.85 5.20
C ILE A 53 -19.91 -22.30 5.28
N LYS A 54 -19.91 -23.02 4.15
CA LYS A 54 -20.40 -24.40 4.08
C LYS A 54 -19.55 -25.35 4.91
N HIS A 55 -18.22 -25.23 4.84
CA HIS A 55 -17.31 -26.12 5.54
C HIS A 55 -17.15 -25.79 7.02
N ASN A 56 -17.14 -24.50 7.37
CA ASN A 56 -16.80 -24.07 8.73
C ASN A 56 -18.02 -23.66 9.56
N GLY A 57 -19.20 -23.45 8.96
CA GLY A 57 -20.42 -23.12 9.70
C GLY A 57 -20.22 -21.93 10.64
N ARG A 58 -20.44 -22.14 11.96
CA ARG A 58 -20.24 -21.10 13.00
C ARG A 58 -18.78 -20.66 13.16
N LEU A 59 -17.81 -21.46 12.69
CA LEU A 59 -16.39 -21.14 12.69
C LEU A 59 -15.94 -20.41 11.41
N SER A 60 -16.85 -20.18 10.44
CA SER A 60 -16.57 -19.42 9.23
C SER A 60 -16.17 -17.99 9.54
N HIS A 61 -15.29 -17.40 8.72
CA HIS A 61 -14.96 -15.98 8.81
C HIS A 61 -16.10 -15.09 8.34
N PHE A 62 -17.03 -15.64 7.57
CA PHE A 62 -18.11 -14.92 6.92
C PHE A 62 -19.47 -15.41 7.41
N ILE A 63 -20.43 -14.49 7.41
CA ILE A 63 -21.86 -14.78 7.51
C ILE A 63 -22.56 -14.24 6.26
N LYS A 64 -23.61 -14.94 5.82
CA LYS A 64 -24.48 -14.47 4.75
C LYS A 64 -25.61 -13.64 5.35
N THR A 65 -25.73 -12.38 4.96
CA THR A 65 -26.74 -11.45 5.49
C THR A 65 -27.92 -11.27 4.53
N ALA A 66 -27.71 -11.47 3.22
CA ALA A 66 -28.74 -11.44 2.18
C ALA A 66 -28.30 -12.28 0.95
N PRO A 67 -29.12 -12.43 -0.10
CA PRO A 67 -28.69 -13.12 -1.33
C PRO A 67 -27.37 -12.55 -1.85
N SER A 68 -26.34 -13.41 -1.90
CA SER A 68 -25.01 -13.04 -2.42
C SER A 68 -24.31 -11.88 -1.69
N THR A 69 -24.74 -11.56 -0.47
CA THR A 69 -24.23 -10.49 0.39
C THR A 69 -23.70 -11.05 1.69
N TYR A 70 -22.51 -10.61 2.09
CA TYR A 70 -21.73 -11.21 3.16
C TYR A 70 -21.19 -10.15 4.13
N SER A 71 -21.00 -10.54 5.39
CA SER A 71 -20.30 -9.76 6.42
C SER A 71 -19.29 -10.65 7.15
N LEU A 72 -18.41 -10.05 7.95
CA LEU A 72 -17.58 -10.81 8.89
C LEU A 72 -18.46 -11.42 9.99
N ASN A 73 -18.13 -12.65 10.38
CA ASN A 73 -18.82 -13.35 11.46
C ASN A 73 -18.40 -12.77 12.83
N PRO A 74 -19.30 -12.10 13.58
CA PRO A 74 -18.97 -11.56 14.90
C PRO A 74 -18.82 -12.66 15.95
N ASP A 75 -19.50 -13.79 15.76
CA ASP A 75 -19.58 -14.89 16.73
C ASP A 75 -18.51 -15.96 16.51
N LYS A 76 -17.57 -15.74 15.56
CA LYS A 76 -16.47 -16.68 15.35
C LYS A 76 -15.64 -16.73 16.63
N PRO A 77 -15.59 -17.89 17.35
CA PRO A 77 -14.73 -18.02 18.51
C PRO A 77 -13.29 -17.75 18.07
N GLN A 78 -12.59 -16.86 18.78
CA GLN A 78 -11.16 -16.72 18.57
C GLN A 78 -10.54 -18.06 18.95
N THR A 79 -10.17 -18.87 17.96
CA THR A 79 -9.35 -20.06 18.22
C THR A 79 -8.08 -19.57 18.90
N ILE A 80 -7.98 -19.88 20.18
CA ILE A 80 -6.72 -19.94 20.93
C ILE A 80 -5.79 -20.76 20.02
N LYS A 81 -4.70 -20.15 19.58
CA LYS A 81 -3.71 -20.83 18.74
C LYS A 81 -3.21 -22.03 19.55
N GLU A 82 -3.49 -23.25 19.08
CA GLU A 82 -2.72 -24.41 19.54
C GLU A 82 -1.25 -24.15 19.19
N PRO A 83 -0.31 -24.51 20.09
CA PRO A 83 1.08 -24.13 19.96
C PRO A 83 1.71 -24.91 18.80
N GLU A 84 1.94 -24.23 17.68
CA GLU A 84 2.94 -24.67 16.70
C GLU A 84 4.30 -24.53 17.38
N GLU A 85 4.96 -25.69 17.54
CA GLU A 85 6.26 -25.88 18.17
C GLU A 85 7.33 -24.92 17.60
N ASP A 86 8.06 -24.28 18.51
CA ASP A 86 9.37 -23.63 18.34
C ASP A 86 9.64 -22.95 17.00
N GLN A 87 8.95 -21.84 16.75
CA GLN A 87 9.57 -20.72 16.05
C GLN A 87 9.81 -19.64 17.09
N GLU A 88 11.09 -19.37 17.38
CA GLU A 88 11.55 -18.25 18.18
C GLU A 88 10.68 -17.04 17.88
N GLN A 89 9.81 -16.71 18.83
CA GLN A 89 9.15 -15.42 18.86
C GLN A 89 10.27 -14.42 19.13
N GLU A 90 10.88 -13.91 18.06
CA GLU A 90 11.23 -12.50 18.06
C GLU A 90 9.94 -11.77 18.42
N GLU A 91 9.80 -11.39 19.68
CA GLU A 91 9.05 -10.22 20.07
C GLU A 91 9.59 -9.06 19.23
N LYS A 92 9.12 -8.93 17.99
CA LYS A 92 9.19 -7.68 17.24
C LYS A 92 8.28 -6.75 18.03
N LEU A 93 8.87 -6.11 19.05
CA LEU A 93 8.39 -4.86 19.62
C LEU A 93 7.79 -4.09 18.45
N ALA A 94 6.48 -3.86 18.50
CA ALA A 94 5.78 -3.16 17.43
C ALA A 94 6.35 -1.74 17.38
N VAL A 95 7.40 -1.56 16.58
CA VAL A 95 8.09 -0.29 16.40
C VAL A 95 7.02 0.70 15.96
N ASP A 96 6.85 1.78 16.73
CA ASP A 96 5.85 2.79 16.41
C ASP A 96 6.06 3.29 14.98
N SER A 97 4.94 3.53 14.30
CA SER A 97 4.89 3.97 12.91
C SER A 97 5.77 5.20 12.62
N GLY A 98 5.95 6.07 13.62
CA GLY A 98 6.83 7.24 13.52
C GLY A 98 8.30 6.89 13.26
N TYR A 99 8.82 5.83 13.87
CA TYR A 99 10.21 5.40 13.65
C TYR A 99 10.43 4.91 12.21
N ILE A 100 9.46 4.21 11.63
CA ILE A 100 9.57 3.73 10.24
C ILE A 100 9.54 4.91 9.27
N GLY A 101 8.66 5.89 9.50
CA GLY A 101 8.64 7.12 8.72
C GLY A 101 10.00 7.82 8.77
N LYS A 102 10.51 8.06 9.99
CA LYS A 102 11.78 8.73 10.22
C LYS A 102 12.98 7.96 9.64
N ALA A 103 13.01 6.63 9.78
CA ALA A 103 14.06 5.80 9.22
C ALA A 103 14.13 5.94 7.69
N GLY A 104 12.98 6.02 7.02
CA GLY A 104 12.95 6.28 5.58
C GLY A 104 13.41 7.68 5.21
N GLU A 105 13.06 8.71 5.98
CA GLU A 105 13.59 10.07 5.78
C GLU A 105 15.11 10.09 5.89
N TYR A 106 15.69 9.48 6.93
CA TYR A 106 17.14 9.38 7.09
C TYR A 106 17.78 8.58 5.96
N LEU A 107 17.15 7.48 5.52
CA LEU A 107 17.63 6.69 4.40
C LEU A 107 17.68 7.52 3.12
N VAL A 108 16.59 8.19 2.75
CA VAL A 108 16.54 9.05 1.56
C VAL A 108 17.52 10.22 1.66
N CYS A 109 17.63 10.86 2.82
CA CYS A 109 18.60 11.92 3.06
C CYS A 109 20.03 11.42 2.83
N SER A 110 20.38 10.24 3.36
CA SER A 110 21.70 9.64 3.15
C SER A 110 21.99 9.35 1.67
N GLU A 111 21.01 8.82 0.93
CA GLU A 111 21.13 8.55 -0.51
C GLU A 111 21.38 9.84 -1.31
N LEU A 112 20.70 10.94 -0.95
CA LEU A 112 20.91 12.25 -1.56
C LEU A 112 22.32 12.78 -1.26
N LEU A 113 22.78 12.69 -0.01
CA LEU A 113 24.12 13.11 0.39
C LEU A 113 25.22 12.33 -0.35
N PHE A 114 25.11 11.00 -0.45
CA PHE A 114 26.07 10.17 -1.21
C PHE A 114 26.11 10.53 -2.71
N ARG A 115 25.06 11.17 -3.23
CA ARG A 115 24.97 11.64 -4.63
C ARG A 115 25.36 13.10 -4.83
N GLY A 116 25.90 13.74 -3.79
CA GLY A 116 26.40 15.10 -3.83
C GLY A 116 25.33 16.18 -3.76
N PHE A 117 24.13 15.86 -3.28
CA PHE A 117 23.15 16.88 -2.91
C PHE A 117 23.49 17.41 -1.51
N ASN A 118 23.39 18.72 -1.30
CA ASN A 118 23.33 19.28 0.03
C ASN A 118 21.88 19.17 0.54
N ALA A 119 21.62 18.13 1.34
CA ALA A 119 20.29 17.73 1.79
C ALA A 119 20.13 17.85 3.31
N SER A 120 18.94 18.28 3.75
CA SER A 120 18.59 18.39 5.16
C SER A 120 17.14 17.96 5.39
N ILE A 121 16.91 17.21 6.47
CA ILE A 121 15.57 16.85 6.92
C ILE A 121 14.96 18.06 7.65
N MET A 122 13.74 18.43 7.29
CA MET A 122 13.06 19.59 7.86
C MET A 122 12.58 19.30 9.28
N SER A 123 12.73 20.31 10.16
CA SER A 123 12.30 20.21 11.56
C SER A 123 10.78 20.24 11.72
N VAL A 124 10.06 20.81 10.75
CA VAL A 124 8.59 20.92 10.75
C VAL A 124 8.06 20.27 9.49
N ASP A 125 7.26 19.21 9.63
CA ASP A 125 6.58 18.55 8.51
C ASP A 125 5.38 19.41 8.07
N THR A 126 5.58 20.16 7.00
CA THR A 126 4.50 20.86 6.30
C THR A 126 4.11 20.19 4.99
N GLY A 127 4.66 19.02 4.64
CA GLY A 127 4.49 18.37 3.32
C GLY A 127 5.76 18.32 2.46
N VAL A 128 6.90 18.73 3.02
CA VAL A 128 8.25 18.51 2.47
C VAL A 128 9.09 18.01 3.63
N ASP A 129 9.55 16.76 3.55
CA ASP A 129 10.32 16.15 4.64
C ASP A 129 11.79 16.49 4.51
N ILE A 130 12.29 16.59 3.27
CA ILE A 130 13.69 16.88 2.96
C ILE A 130 13.75 18.03 1.94
N VAL A 131 14.62 18.99 2.21
CA VAL A 131 15.06 19.97 1.21
C VAL A 131 16.46 19.60 0.79
N ALA A 132 16.67 19.52 -0.52
CA ALA A 132 17.97 19.22 -1.10
C ALA A 132 18.35 20.27 -2.14
N THR A 133 19.65 20.56 -2.26
CA THR A 133 20.18 21.46 -3.27
C THR A 133 21.34 20.83 -4.01
N LYS A 134 21.42 21.07 -5.32
CA LYS A 134 22.54 20.64 -6.18
C LYS A 134 22.62 21.57 -7.38
N GLU A 135 23.82 22.03 -7.72
CA GLU A 135 24.05 22.91 -8.89
C GLU A 135 23.10 24.13 -8.93
N SER A 136 22.89 24.76 -7.77
CA SER A 136 21.99 25.91 -7.57
C SER A 136 20.49 25.63 -7.80
N ARG A 137 20.09 24.36 -7.97
CA ARG A 137 18.69 23.93 -8.00
C ARG A 137 18.25 23.44 -6.62
N LEU A 138 16.99 23.69 -6.29
CA LEU A 138 16.35 23.28 -5.05
C LEU A 138 15.28 22.23 -5.32
N TYR A 139 15.30 21.16 -4.54
CA TYR A 139 14.39 20.01 -4.61
C TYR A 139 13.66 19.87 -3.28
N GLY A 140 12.33 19.89 -3.33
CA GLY A 140 11.51 19.45 -2.22
C GLY A 140 11.29 17.95 -2.34
N VAL A 141 11.45 17.20 -1.26
CA VAL A 141 11.23 15.75 -1.24
C VAL A 141 10.28 15.38 -0.11
N GLN A 142 9.14 14.80 -0.46
CA GLN A 142 8.27 14.08 0.46
C GLN A 142 8.65 12.60 0.43
N VAL A 143 8.89 12.03 1.60
CA VAL A 143 9.20 10.63 1.81
C VAL A 143 7.97 9.91 2.37
N LYS A 144 7.72 8.70 1.86
CA LYS A 144 6.78 7.77 2.49
C LYS A 144 7.41 6.39 2.54
N THR A 145 7.29 5.72 3.67
CA THR A 145 7.94 4.42 3.91
C THR A 145 6.89 3.36 4.19
N ALA A 146 6.96 2.24 3.48
CA ALA A 146 6.11 1.09 3.73
C ALA A 146 6.94 -0.18 3.77
N ARG A 147 6.55 -1.10 4.67
CA ARG A 147 7.04 -2.47 4.66
C ARG A 147 6.25 -3.31 3.68
N LEU A 148 6.91 -4.26 3.04
CA LEU A 148 6.25 -5.26 2.22
C LEU A 148 5.23 -6.02 3.07
N ASN A 149 3.95 -5.97 2.69
CA ASN A 149 2.92 -6.68 3.42
C ASN A 149 2.85 -8.16 2.98
N LYS A 150 2.06 -8.96 3.72
CA LYS A 150 1.81 -10.37 3.42
C LYS A 150 1.18 -10.66 2.05
N PHE A 151 0.67 -9.63 1.37
CA PHE A 151 0.10 -9.71 0.02
C PHE A 151 1.09 -9.34 -1.09
N ASN A 152 2.37 -9.15 -0.72
CA ASN A 152 3.43 -8.73 -1.62
C ASN A 152 3.18 -7.34 -2.25
N THR A 153 2.58 -6.44 -1.46
CA THR A 153 2.25 -5.06 -1.84
C THR A 153 2.79 -4.08 -0.80
N TYR A 154 3.26 -2.93 -1.26
CA TYR A 154 3.53 -1.76 -0.43
C TYR A 154 2.34 -0.82 -0.49
N VAL A 155 1.82 -0.40 0.66
CA VAL A 155 0.62 0.45 0.74
C VAL A 155 0.99 1.77 1.40
N PHE A 156 0.67 2.87 0.73
CA PHE A 156 0.89 4.22 1.23
C PHE A 156 -0.42 5.00 1.18
N ASP A 157 -0.60 5.87 2.16
CA ASP A 157 -1.67 6.87 2.16
C ASP A 157 -1.03 8.27 2.18
N VAL A 158 -1.46 9.15 1.28
CA VAL A 158 -1.10 10.56 1.23
C VAL A 158 -2.35 11.39 1.46
N ARG A 159 -2.30 12.38 2.37
CA ARG A 159 -3.44 13.28 2.61
C ARG A 159 -3.64 14.17 1.38
N LYS A 160 -4.85 14.21 0.84
CA LYS A 160 -5.19 14.98 -0.37
C LYS A 160 -4.88 16.46 -0.20
N VAL A 161 -5.28 17.04 0.93
CA VAL A 161 -4.99 18.44 1.28
C VAL A 161 -3.51 18.78 1.38
N SER A 162 -2.66 17.82 1.73
CA SER A 162 -1.20 18.02 1.79
C SER A 162 -0.61 17.93 0.38
N PHE A 163 -1.05 16.95 -0.41
CA PHE A 163 -0.67 16.79 -1.81
C PHE A 163 -0.98 18.05 -2.64
N GLU A 164 -2.20 18.56 -2.55
CA GLU A 164 -2.66 19.71 -3.34
C GLU A 164 -1.95 21.03 -2.97
N ARG A 165 -1.48 21.16 -1.73
CA ARG A 165 -0.76 22.35 -1.25
C ARG A 165 0.66 22.47 -1.80
N HIS A 166 1.29 21.35 -2.20
CA HIS A 166 2.70 21.28 -2.62
C HIS A 166 2.86 21.09 -4.13
N SER A 167 1.90 21.60 -4.92
CA SER A 167 1.90 21.56 -6.39
C SER A 167 3.00 22.41 -7.06
N SER A 168 3.92 23.00 -6.28
CA SER A 168 5.14 23.58 -6.82
C SER A 168 5.92 22.48 -7.54
N GLY A 169 6.09 22.59 -8.86
CA GLY A 169 6.66 21.53 -9.72
C GLY A 169 8.10 21.08 -9.42
N SER A 170 8.73 21.56 -8.33
CA SER A 170 10.03 21.12 -7.80
C SER A 170 9.93 20.06 -6.69
N THR A 171 8.72 19.59 -6.35
CA THR A 171 8.50 18.55 -5.33
C THR A 171 8.56 17.14 -5.92
N PHE A 172 9.25 16.24 -5.23
CA PHE A 172 9.33 14.81 -5.53
C PHE A 172 8.74 13.98 -4.40
N TYR A 173 8.06 12.89 -4.73
CA TYR A 173 7.66 11.84 -3.82
C TYR A 173 8.63 10.67 -3.94
N ILE A 174 9.26 10.29 -2.83
CA ILE A 174 10.11 9.09 -2.75
C ILE A 174 9.43 8.07 -1.85
N PHE A 175 8.92 7.01 -2.49
CA PHE A 175 8.34 5.87 -1.79
C PHE A 175 9.43 4.86 -1.49
N VAL A 176 9.75 4.69 -0.20
CA VAL A 176 10.70 3.71 0.31
C VAL A 176 9.97 2.37 0.45
N LEU A 177 10.34 1.43 -0.42
CA LEU A 177 9.81 0.07 -0.52
C LEU A 177 10.70 -0.87 0.29
N TYR A 178 10.46 -0.92 1.61
CA TYR A 178 11.30 -1.67 2.54
C TYR A 178 10.89 -3.15 2.63
N SER A 179 11.84 -4.06 2.43
CA SER A 179 11.71 -5.47 2.76
C SER A 179 12.95 -5.94 3.52
N GLU A 180 12.86 -7.06 4.24
CA GLU A 180 14.00 -7.63 4.99
C GLU A 180 15.19 -8.00 4.10
N LYS A 181 14.95 -8.26 2.81
CA LYS A 181 16.01 -8.65 1.86
C LYS A 181 16.59 -7.48 1.09
N LYS A 182 15.76 -6.49 0.76
CA LYS A 182 16.12 -5.38 -0.13
C LYS A 182 15.22 -4.18 0.09
N THR A 183 15.81 -3.00 0.09
CA THR A 183 15.08 -1.73 0.00
C THR A 183 15.17 -1.19 -1.41
N ASN A 184 14.04 -0.74 -1.97
CA ASN A 184 14.00 -0.01 -3.24
C ASN A 184 13.33 1.35 -3.04
N PHE A 185 13.51 2.25 -3.99
CA PHE A 185 12.95 3.58 -4.01
C PHE A 185 12.15 3.77 -5.29
N LEU A 186 10.89 4.16 -5.19
CA LEU A 186 10.15 4.67 -6.34
C LEU A 186 10.13 6.20 -6.25
N ILE A 187 10.80 6.86 -7.21
CA ILE A 187 11.10 8.29 -7.16
C ILE A 187 10.25 9.00 -8.22
N LEU A 188 9.17 9.66 -7.80
CA LEU A 188 8.20 10.29 -8.70
C LEU A 188 8.21 11.81 -8.54
N PRO A 189 8.36 12.57 -9.63
CA PRO A 189 7.99 13.99 -9.62
C PRO A 189 6.52 14.18 -9.24
N TYR A 190 6.17 15.33 -8.65
CA TYR A 190 4.79 15.67 -8.30
C TYR A 190 3.80 15.40 -9.45
N PHE A 191 4.13 15.85 -10.67
CA PHE A 191 3.25 15.72 -11.83
C PHE A 191 3.01 14.26 -12.26
N GLU A 192 3.96 13.35 -12.00
CA GLU A 192 3.75 11.92 -12.26
C GLU A 192 2.79 11.33 -11.24
N VAL A 193 2.87 11.74 -9.97
CA VAL A 193 1.90 11.32 -8.95
C VAL A 193 0.51 11.85 -9.30
N GLU A 194 0.41 13.13 -9.69
CA GLU A 194 -0.85 13.75 -10.13
C GLU A 194 -1.46 13.04 -11.34
N LYS A 195 -0.66 12.74 -12.36
CA LYS A 195 -1.08 11.96 -13.52
C LYS A 195 -1.61 10.59 -13.11
N LYS A 196 -0.98 9.91 -12.15
CA LYS A 196 -1.42 8.60 -11.67
C LYS A 196 -2.70 8.64 -10.83
N VAL A 197 -3.01 9.77 -10.20
CA VAL A 197 -4.35 10.03 -9.63
C VAL A 197 -5.39 10.13 -10.76
N HIS A 198 -5.12 10.93 -11.80
CA HIS A 198 -6.02 11.09 -12.93
C HIS A 198 -6.27 9.77 -13.70
N ASP A 199 -5.21 8.98 -13.91
CA ASP A 199 -5.27 7.66 -14.57
C ASP A 199 -5.98 6.60 -13.70
N LYS A 200 -6.39 6.93 -12.47
CA LYS A 200 -6.97 6.01 -11.47
C LYS A 200 -6.05 4.87 -11.05
N ALA A 201 -4.74 5.02 -11.24
CA ALA A 201 -3.74 4.13 -10.68
C ALA A 201 -3.58 4.36 -9.16
N ILE A 202 -3.68 5.62 -8.74
CA ILE A 202 -3.78 6.06 -7.35
C ILE A 202 -5.26 6.34 -7.06
N LEU A 203 -5.79 5.76 -5.99
CA LEU A 203 -7.23 5.85 -5.67
C LEU A 203 -7.52 6.83 -4.55
N GLU A 204 -8.63 7.55 -4.66
CA GLU A 204 -9.19 8.30 -3.54
C GLU A 204 -9.86 7.36 -2.54
N VAL A 205 -9.48 7.47 -1.27
CA VAL A 205 -10.01 6.66 -0.15
C VAL A 205 -10.33 7.54 1.06
N GLY A 206 -11.00 6.96 2.06
CA GLY A 206 -11.32 7.66 3.31
C GLY A 206 -12.22 8.88 3.08
N HIS A 207 -13.32 8.70 2.34
CA HIS A 207 -14.25 9.77 1.96
C HIS A 207 -13.62 10.89 1.12
N GLY A 208 -12.64 10.55 0.28
CA GLY A 208 -11.96 11.51 -0.60
C GLY A 208 -10.90 12.36 0.10
N LEU A 209 -10.53 12.03 1.35
CA LEU A 209 -9.54 12.80 2.11
C LEU A 209 -8.09 12.33 1.86
N ARG A 210 -7.90 11.16 1.26
CA ARG A 210 -6.59 10.55 1.06
C ARG A 210 -6.46 9.92 -0.32
N TYR A 211 -5.25 9.94 -0.85
CA TYR A 211 -4.83 9.14 -1.97
C TYR A 211 -4.13 7.87 -1.45
N ARG A 212 -4.60 6.71 -1.88
CA ARG A 212 -3.97 5.41 -1.62
C ARG A 212 -3.13 4.98 -2.80
N ILE A 213 -1.86 4.72 -2.52
CA ILE A 213 -0.86 4.28 -3.49
C ILE A 213 -0.48 2.85 -3.13
N ASN A 214 -0.84 1.91 -4.00
CA ASN A 214 -0.43 0.52 -3.89
C ASN A 214 0.71 0.25 -4.86
N ILE A 215 1.87 -0.18 -4.38
CA ILE A 215 3.03 -0.48 -5.22
C ILE A 215 3.35 -1.98 -5.14
N LYS A 216 3.59 -2.61 -6.29
CA LYS A 216 3.94 -4.02 -6.40
C LYS A 216 5.21 -4.19 -7.20
N ILE A 217 6.05 -5.14 -6.81
CA ILE A 217 7.24 -5.54 -7.58
C ILE A 217 7.04 -6.98 -8.06
N ARG A 218 7.12 -7.21 -9.38
CA ARG A 218 7.01 -8.52 -10.02
C ARG A 218 8.03 -8.64 -11.14
N ASN A 219 8.77 -9.75 -11.20
CA ASN A 219 9.77 -10.00 -12.25
C ASN A 219 10.72 -8.82 -12.47
N ASN A 220 11.15 -8.18 -11.37
CA ASN A 220 12.00 -6.99 -11.37
C ASN A 220 11.38 -5.70 -11.95
N SER A 221 10.09 -5.72 -12.28
CA SER A 221 9.30 -4.55 -12.68
C SER A 221 8.42 -4.04 -11.53
N VAL A 222 8.17 -2.73 -11.51
CA VAL A 222 7.35 -2.05 -10.51
C VAL A 222 6.07 -1.51 -11.12
N TYR A 223 4.97 -1.67 -10.39
CA TYR A 223 3.63 -1.30 -10.83
C TYR A 223 2.92 -0.50 -9.74
N LEU A 224 2.08 0.44 -10.17
CA LEU A 224 1.26 1.27 -9.29
C LEU A 224 -0.22 0.90 -9.48
N GLY A 225 -0.90 0.44 -8.42
CA GLY A 225 -2.29 0.02 -8.47
C GLY A 225 -2.43 -1.34 -9.17
N THR A 226 -2.81 -1.30 -10.45
CA THR A 226 -2.92 -2.46 -11.36
C THR A 226 -1.60 -2.72 -12.09
N LEU A 227 -1.53 -3.84 -12.83
CA LEU A 227 -0.35 -4.19 -13.64
C LEU A 227 -0.20 -3.35 -14.91
N ASP A 228 -1.20 -2.52 -15.26
CA ASP A 228 -1.19 -1.68 -16.47
C ASP A 228 -0.41 -0.37 -16.28
N HIS A 229 -0.05 -0.04 -15.04
CA HIS A 229 0.69 1.17 -14.71
C HIS A 229 2.11 0.84 -14.25
N GLU A 230 2.93 0.40 -15.20
CA GLU A 230 4.36 0.16 -14.98
C GLU A 230 5.12 1.48 -14.73
N MET A 231 6.04 1.46 -13.76
CA MET A 231 6.83 2.63 -13.33
C MET A 231 8.34 2.37 -13.33
N ASN A 232 8.83 1.46 -14.18
CA ASN A 232 10.23 1.00 -14.18
C ASN A 232 11.27 2.12 -14.33
N TYR A 233 10.96 3.13 -15.14
CA TYR A 233 11.85 4.29 -15.33
C TYR A 233 12.17 5.02 -14.01
N PHE A 234 11.26 4.98 -13.04
CA PHE A 234 11.37 5.68 -11.76
C PHE A 234 11.90 4.80 -10.61
N LEU A 235 12.08 3.49 -10.86
CA LEU A 235 12.56 2.56 -9.84
C LEU A 235 14.06 2.71 -9.63
N ASN A 236 14.46 3.13 -8.44
CA ASN A 236 15.85 3.40 -8.04
C ASN A 236 16.58 4.38 -8.97
N ASN A 237 15.86 5.12 -9.80
CA ASN A 237 16.44 6.05 -10.77
C ASN A 237 16.57 7.44 -10.17
N TRP A 238 17.65 7.65 -9.41
CA TRP A 238 17.93 8.94 -8.77
C TRP A 238 18.29 10.06 -9.77
N THR A 239 18.53 9.72 -11.04
CA THR A 239 18.84 10.72 -12.09
C THR A 239 17.63 11.55 -12.50
N VAL A 240 16.43 11.22 -12.00
CA VAL A 240 15.22 12.04 -12.22
C VAL A 240 15.27 13.35 -11.42
N LEU A 241 16.08 13.41 -10.36
CA LEU A 241 16.40 14.65 -9.65
C LEU A 241 17.52 15.37 -10.44
N LYS A 242 17.12 16.19 -11.43
CA LYS A 242 18.02 16.92 -12.35
C LYS A 242 18.07 18.40 -12.11
#